data_AF-A0A524NWK0-F1
#
_entry.id   AF-A0A524NWK0-F1
#
_cell.length_a   1.000
_cell.length_b   1.000
_cell.length_c   1.000
_cell.angle_alpha   90.00
_cell.angle_beta   90.00
_cell.angle_gamma   90.00
#
_symmetry.space_group_name_H-M   'P 1'
#
loop_
_entity.id
_entity.type
_entity.pdbx_description
1 polymer ?
#
loop_
_entity_poly.entity_id
_entity_poly.type
_entity_poly.pdbx_seq_one_letter_code
_entity_poly.pdbx_strand_id
1 'polypeptide(L)'
;MTTDPVGVDLARRIYDYGLTADDFGPRRHGRAATSKSRAPLAINWPTGLAPVPQELTSEPDETDPLPRADVLVVTWTAAELLALADVLTPGVNPRTRWYRYARSFDDYLPEIRGGAPARQARRLGSYYPTRIGTKSVLCVKSEL
;
A
#
# COMPACT_ATOMS: atom_id res chain seq x y z
N MET A 1 -38.48 19.39 17.98
CA MET A 1 -37.73 18.85 16.82
C MET A 1 -36.26 19.08 17.10
N THR A 2 -35.60 18.10 17.71
CA THR A 2 -34.17 18.17 18.02
C THR A 2 -33.45 17.56 16.83
N THR A 3 -32.74 18.37 16.05
CA THR A 3 -31.85 17.90 15.00
C THR A 3 -30.70 17.14 15.66
N ASP A 4 -30.65 15.82 15.47
CA ASP A 4 -29.45 15.04 15.77
C ASP A 4 -28.25 15.65 15.04
N PRO A 5 -27.11 15.84 15.72
CA PRO A 5 -25.90 16.28 15.04
C PRO A 5 -25.51 15.20 14.04
N VAL A 6 -25.27 15.62 12.78
CA VAL A 6 -24.86 14.76 11.66
C VAL A 6 -23.85 13.72 12.15
N GLY A 7 -24.31 12.48 12.29
CA GLY A 7 -23.51 11.39 12.81
C GLY A 7 -22.27 11.22 11.97
N VAL A 8 -21.09 11.40 12.57
CA VAL A 8 -19.83 11.13 11.88
C VAL A 8 -19.83 9.64 11.54
N ASP A 9 -19.76 9.34 10.25
CA ASP A 9 -19.51 7.99 9.76
C ASP A 9 -18.07 7.60 10.14
N LEU A 10 -17.93 6.96 11.32
CA LEU A 10 -16.65 6.59 11.89
C LEU A 10 -15.90 5.59 11.00
N ALA A 11 -16.62 4.71 10.29
CA ALA A 11 -16.02 3.78 9.35
C ALA A 11 -15.34 4.55 8.21
N ARG A 12 -16.04 5.53 7.62
CA ARG A 12 -15.44 6.43 6.62
C ARG A 12 -14.24 7.20 7.18
N ARG A 13 -14.36 7.72 8.40
CA ARG A 13 -13.27 8.49 9.02
C ARG A 13 -12.00 7.66 9.20
N ILE A 14 -12.11 6.36 9.48
CA ILE A 14 -10.96 5.46 9.64
C ILE A 14 -10.20 5.29 8.31
N TYR A 15 -10.91 5.16 7.18
CA TYR A 15 -10.27 5.02 5.87
C TYR A 15 -9.50 6.27 5.45
N ASP A 16 -10.06 7.44 5.71
CA ASP A 16 -9.45 8.71 5.30
C ASP A 16 -8.38 9.20 6.28
N TYR A 17 -8.34 8.64 7.49
CA TYR A 17 -7.44 9.10 8.54
C TYR A 17 -5.97 8.90 8.17
N GLY A 18 -5.20 9.99 8.26
CA GLY A 18 -3.77 9.99 7.97
C GLY A 18 -3.42 9.97 6.49
N LEU A 19 -4.40 10.12 5.59
CA LEU A 19 -4.11 10.38 4.17
C LEU A 19 -3.47 11.78 4.01
N THR A 20 -2.50 11.86 3.11
CA THR A 20 -1.83 13.11 2.71
C THR A 20 -1.69 13.15 1.19
N ALA A 21 -1.24 14.28 0.64
CA ALA A 21 -0.98 14.41 -0.79
C ALA A 21 -0.01 13.34 -1.33
N ASP A 22 0.93 12.87 -0.51
CA ASP A 22 1.89 11.84 -0.90
C ASP A 22 1.23 10.46 -1.13
N ASP A 23 0.08 10.20 -0.53
CA ASP A 23 -0.67 8.97 -0.82
C ASP A 23 -1.16 8.97 -2.27
N PHE A 24 -1.51 10.13 -2.83
CA PHE A 24 -2.04 10.23 -4.19
C PHE A 24 -0.95 10.46 -5.25
N GLY A 25 0.29 10.73 -4.81
CA GLY A 25 1.39 11.09 -5.69
C GLY A 25 1.93 9.94 -6.55
N PRO A 26 2.68 10.26 -7.61
CA PRO A 26 3.35 9.26 -8.45
C PRO A 26 4.39 8.48 -7.64
N ARG A 27 4.73 7.28 -8.11
CA ARG A 27 5.90 6.56 -7.62
C ARG A 27 7.17 7.31 -8.01
N ARG A 28 8.20 7.26 -7.16
CA ARG A 28 9.51 7.84 -7.46
C ARG A 28 10.47 6.76 -7.96
N HIS A 29 11.06 6.97 -9.14
CA HIS A 29 12.01 6.05 -9.77
C HIS A 29 13.45 6.28 -9.29
N GLY A 30 14.29 5.25 -9.44
CA GLY A 30 15.73 5.31 -9.19
C GLY A 30 16.15 5.12 -7.73
N ARG A 31 17.46 5.02 -7.52
CA ARG A 31 18.08 4.90 -6.19
C ARG A 31 18.45 6.30 -5.71
N ALA A 32 17.62 6.96 -4.90
CA ALA A 32 17.99 8.26 -4.34
C ALA A 32 17.50 8.49 -2.92
N ALA A 33 18.47 8.89 -2.08
CA ALA A 33 18.43 9.30 -0.69
C ALA A 33 17.63 8.39 0.25
N THR A 34 18.35 7.82 1.21
CA THR A 34 17.82 7.39 2.51
C THR A 34 16.84 8.44 3.04
N SER A 35 15.54 8.29 2.75
CA SER A 35 14.52 8.87 3.60
C SER A 35 14.86 8.41 5.01
N LYS A 36 14.77 9.28 6.03
CA LYS A 36 14.94 8.89 7.45
C LYS A 36 14.31 7.51 7.62
N SER A 37 15.14 6.47 7.68
CA SER A 37 14.62 5.12 7.73
C SER A 37 13.80 5.09 9.01
N ARG A 38 12.51 4.74 8.91
CA ARG A 38 11.74 4.49 10.12
C ARG A 38 12.56 3.54 10.98
N ALA A 39 12.70 3.87 12.27
CA ALA A 39 13.55 3.10 13.16
C ALA A 39 13.12 1.62 13.06
N PRO A 40 14.06 0.69 12.83
CA PRO A 40 13.70 -0.71 12.67
C PRO A 40 12.96 -1.18 13.92
N LEU A 41 11.81 -1.82 13.72
CA LEU A 41 11.08 -2.45 14.80
C LEU A 41 11.96 -3.57 15.38
N ALA A 42 12.12 -3.61 16.70
CA ALA A 42 12.90 -4.63 17.40
C ALA A 42 12.11 -5.96 17.48
N ILE A 43 11.80 -6.55 16.32
CA ILE A 43 11.05 -7.80 16.20
C ILE A 43 12.03 -8.97 16.20
N ASN A 44 11.87 -9.87 17.16
CA ASN A 44 12.63 -11.12 17.24
C ASN A 44 12.03 -12.16 16.28
N TRP A 45 12.37 -12.04 15.00
CA TRP A 45 12.00 -13.04 14.00
C TRP A 45 12.65 -14.39 14.29
N PRO A 46 11.96 -15.52 14.07
CA PRO A 46 12.62 -16.81 14.03
C PRO A 46 13.75 -16.81 12.98
N THR A 47 14.78 -17.62 13.20
CA THR A 47 15.94 -17.70 12.31
C THR A 47 15.53 -17.92 10.86
N GLY A 48 15.96 -17.02 9.96
CA GLY A 48 15.68 -17.10 8.53
C GLY A 48 14.27 -16.68 8.10
N LEU A 49 13.42 -16.21 9.02
CA LEU A 49 12.04 -15.80 8.74
C LEU A 49 11.80 -14.28 8.85
N ALA A 50 12.87 -13.47 8.96
CA ALA A 50 12.73 -12.03 8.82
C ALA A 50 12.33 -11.66 7.37
N PRO A 51 11.35 -10.76 7.16
CA PRO A 51 10.97 -10.30 5.83
C PRO A 51 12.11 -9.55 5.13
N VAL A 52 12.35 -9.91 3.87
CA VAL A 52 13.35 -9.28 3.01
C VAL A 52 12.66 -8.65 1.80
N PRO A 53 12.50 -7.31 1.75
CA PRO A 53 11.90 -6.64 0.60
C PRO A 53 12.61 -7.03 -0.71
N GLN A 54 11.84 -7.30 -1.76
CA GLN A 54 12.37 -7.68 -3.08
C GLN A 54 11.95 -6.62 -4.10
N GLU A 55 12.88 -5.74 -4.48
CA GLU A 55 12.63 -4.82 -5.60
C GLU A 55 12.51 -5.62 -6.91
N LEU A 56 11.53 -5.28 -7.75
CA LEU A 56 11.37 -5.91 -9.06
C LEU A 56 12.55 -5.54 -9.96
N THR A 57 12.99 -6.49 -10.78
CA THR A 57 14.14 -6.32 -11.68
C THR A 57 13.91 -5.24 -12.74
N SER A 58 12.67 -5.10 -13.19
CA SER A 58 12.22 -4.07 -14.12
C SER A 58 11.05 -3.29 -13.53
N GLU A 59 10.94 -2.03 -13.88
CA GLU A 59 9.76 -1.23 -13.56
C GLU A 59 8.55 -1.81 -14.32
N PRO A 60 7.47 -2.20 -13.63
CA PRO A 60 6.24 -2.62 -14.28
C PRO A 60 5.43 -1.42 -14.78
N ASP A 61 4.63 -1.62 -15.81
CA ASP A 61 3.54 -0.69 -16.14
C ASP A 61 2.43 -0.81 -15.08
N GLU A 62 1.68 0.27 -14.82
CA GLU A 62 0.59 0.23 -13.84
C GLU A 62 -0.54 -0.73 -14.25
N THR A 63 -0.63 -1.06 -15.54
CA THR A 63 -1.62 -1.97 -16.12
C THR A 63 -1.14 -3.41 -16.24
N ASP A 64 0.13 -3.70 -15.91
CA ASP A 64 0.67 -5.05 -15.91
C ASP A 64 -0.06 -5.95 -14.88
N PRO A 65 -0.15 -7.27 -15.14
CA PRO A 65 -0.62 -8.20 -14.13
C PRO A 65 0.29 -8.17 -12.88
N LEU A 66 -0.32 -8.35 -11.71
CA LEU A 66 0.46 -8.50 -10.47
C LEU A 66 1.42 -9.70 -10.58
N PRO A 67 2.62 -9.60 -9.98
CA PRO A 67 3.56 -10.71 -9.95
C PRO A 67 2.95 -11.90 -9.18
N ARG A 68 3.29 -13.12 -9.59
CA ARG A 68 2.91 -14.32 -8.82
C ARG A 68 3.59 -14.30 -7.46
N ALA A 69 2.84 -14.66 -6.43
CA ALA A 69 3.34 -14.84 -5.08
C ALA A 69 2.64 -16.05 -4.44
N ASP A 70 3.29 -16.66 -3.44
CA ASP A 70 2.70 -17.73 -2.62
C ASP A 70 1.63 -17.17 -1.67
N VAL A 71 1.79 -15.92 -1.23
CA VAL A 71 0.91 -15.25 -0.26
C VAL A 71 0.62 -13.82 -0.71
N LEU A 72 -0.63 -13.40 -0.53
CA LEU A 72 -1.08 -12.02 -0.70
C LEU A 72 -1.48 -11.44 0.66
N VAL A 73 -0.94 -10.28 1.01
CA VAL A 73 -1.33 -9.51 2.21
C VAL A 73 -1.94 -8.20 1.76
N VAL A 74 -3.21 -7.96 2.09
CA VAL A 74 -3.96 -6.77 1.66
C VAL A 74 -4.36 -5.92 2.86
N THR A 75 -4.15 -4.60 2.75
CA THR A 75 -4.60 -3.59 3.71
C THR A 75 -5.33 -2.43 3.00
N TRP A 76 -5.99 -1.54 3.74
CA TRP A 76 -6.82 -0.48 3.15
C TRP A 76 -6.46 0.93 3.65
N THR A 77 -6.13 1.08 4.93
CA THR A 77 -5.90 2.40 5.52
C THR A 77 -4.46 2.88 5.36
N ALA A 78 -4.25 4.19 5.45
CA ALA A 78 -2.89 4.77 5.46
C ALA A 78 -2.05 4.27 6.66
N ALA A 79 -2.67 4.08 7.82
CA ALA A 79 -2.01 3.55 9.00
C ALA A 79 -1.59 2.07 8.81
N GLU A 80 -2.47 1.25 8.26
CA GLU A 80 -2.15 -0.15 7.96
C GLU A 80 -1.07 -0.27 6.88
N LEU A 81 -1.05 0.59 5.86
CA LEU A 81 0.03 0.63 4.88
C LEU A 81 1.38 0.84 5.57
N LEU A 82 1.46 1.81 6.48
CA LEU A 82 2.69 2.15 7.18
C LEU A 82 3.11 1.04 8.15
N ALA A 83 2.17 0.42 8.85
CA ALA A 83 2.45 -0.72 9.72
C ALA A 83 2.93 -1.94 8.90
N LEU A 84 2.25 -2.25 7.79
CA LEU A 84 2.63 -3.32 6.88
C LEU A 84 4.02 -3.09 6.31
N ALA A 85 4.34 -1.86 5.91
CA ALA A 85 5.64 -1.53 5.37
C ALA A 85 6.77 -1.67 6.41
N ASP A 86 6.54 -1.27 7.66
CA ASP A 86 7.54 -1.43 8.73
C ASP A 86 7.85 -2.89 9.04
N VAL A 87 6.83 -3.76 8.97
CA VAL A 87 6.96 -5.16 9.35
C VAL A 87 7.46 -6.00 8.19
N LEU A 88 6.84 -5.88 7.01
CA LEU A 88 7.05 -6.78 5.88
C LEU A 88 7.91 -6.20 4.75
N THR A 89 8.08 -4.87 4.69
CA THR A 89 9.00 -4.23 3.73
C THR A 89 9.96 -3.26 4.44
N PRO A 90 10.70 -3.70 5.47
CA PRO A 90 11.50 -2.81 6.30
C PRO A 90 12.50 -1.99 5.48
N GLY A 91 12.59 -0.70 5.77
CA GLY A 91 13.44 0.25 5.05
C GLY A 91 12.89 0.76 3.71
N VAL A 92 11.74 0.26 3.25
CA VAL A 92 11.05 0.73 2.04
C VAL A 92 9.98 1.74 2.41
N ASN A 93 10.07 2.96 1.87
CA ASN A 93 9.00 3.96 2.04
C ASN A 93 7.81 3.64 1.12
N PRO A 94 6.63 3.27 1.66
CA PRO A 94 5.54 2.80 0.82
C PRO A 94 4.90 3.90 -0.04
N ARG A 95 4.94 5.16 0.40
CA ARG A 95 4.31 6.27 -0.33
C ARG A 95 5.04 6.58 -1.63
N THR A 96 6.35 6.35 -1.68
CA THR A 96 7.19 6.71 -2.82
C THR A 96 7.76 5.52 -3.58
N ARG A 97 7.86 4.34 -2.96
CA ARG A 97 8.56 3.18 -3.55
C ARG A 97 7.66 2.00 -3.92
N TRP A 98 6.46 1.89 -3.34
CA TRP A 98 5.53 0.83 -3.75
C TRP A 98 5.01 1.08 -5.16
N TYR A 99 4.93 0.02 -5.96
CA TYR A 99 4.47 0.02 -7.34
C TYR A 99 3.00 0.39 -7.41
N ARG A 100 2.60 1.23 -8.35
CA ARG A 100 1.19 1.60 -8.56
C ARG A 100 0.52 0.53 -9.41
N TYR A 101 -0.76 0.27 -9.14
CA TYR A 101 -1.53 -0.74 -9.85
C TYR A 101 -2.89 -0.19 -10.26
N ALA A 102 -3.11 -0.10 -11.56
CA ALA A 102 -4.29 0.48 -12.21
C ALA A 102 -4.85 -0.43 -13.33
N ARG A 103 -4.45 -1.70 -13.39
CA ARG A 103 -4.95 -2.66 -14.38
C ARG A 103 -6.48 -2.75 -14.35
N SER A 104 -7.11 -2.51 -15.50
CA SER A 104 -8.58 -2.48 -15.64
C SER A 104 -9.28 -1.46 -14.76
N PHE A 105 -8.61 -0.38 -14.34
CA PHE A 105 -9.24 0.65 -13.51
C PHE A 105 -10.55 1.19 -14.10
N ASP A 106 -10.58 1.46 -15.40
CA ASP A 106 -11.78 2.00 -16.07
C ASP A 106 -12.95 1.00 -16.07
N ASP A 107 -12.66 -0.31 -16.11
CA ASP A 107 -13.68 -1.36 -16.01
C ASP A 107 -14.34 -1.38 -14.64
N TYR A 108 -13.55 -1.17 -13.56
CA TYR A 108 -14.05 -1.13 -12.18
C TYR A 108 -14.60 0.24 -11.78
N LEU A 109 -14.31 1.32 -12.51
CA LEU A 109 -14.70 2.68 -12.16
C LEU A 109 -16.21 2.85 -11.86
N PRO A 110 -17.15 2.17 -12.53
CA PRO A 110 -18.57 2.21 -12.18
C PRO A 110 -18.88 1.62 -10.79
N GLU A 111 -18.10 0.65 -10.33
CA GLU A 111 -18.26 -0.05 -9.04
C GLU A 111 -17.57 0.68 -7.88
N ILE A 112 -16.55 1.49 -8.16
CA ILE A 112 -15.81 2.23 -7.13
C ILE A 112 -16.73 3.29 -6.53
N ARG A 113 -16.90 3.31 -5.20
CA ARG A 113 -17.74 4.31 -4.52
C ARG A 113 -17.29 5.75 -4.81
N GLY A 114 -18.24 6.68 -4.90
CA GLY A 114 -17.95 8.12 -4.87
C GLY A 114 -17.13 8.51 -3.63
N GLY A 115 -16.00 9.20 -3.85
CA GLY A 115 -15.08 9.63 -2.79
C GLY A 115 -14.08 8.58 -2.28
N ALA A 116 -14.02 7.39 -2.88
CA ALA A 116 -12.94 6.43 -2.58
C ALA A 116 -11.57 6.98 -3.04
N PRO A 117 -10.48 6.74 -2.29
CA PRO A 117 -9.12 7.14 -2.68
C PRO A 117 -8.74 6.70 -4.11
N ALA A 118 -9.21 5.53 -4.56
CA ALA A 118 -8.98 5.02 -5.90
C ALA A 118 -9.41 5.98 -7.01
N ARG A 119 -10.52 6.72 -6.84
CA ARG A 119 -10.99 7.69 -7.83
C ARG A 119 -10.05 8.89 -7.94
N GLN A 120 -9.53 9.36 -6.82
CA GLN A 120 -8.59 10.49 -6.78
C GLN A 120 -7.21 10.08 -7.31
N ALA A 121 -6.72 8.90 -6.91
CA ALA A 121 -5.44 8.37 -7.31
C ALA A 121 -5.42 7.78 -8.74
N ARG A 122 -6.60 7.55 -9.34
CA ARG A 122 -6.79 6.83 -10.61
C ARG A 122 -6.09 5.46 -10.66
N ARG A 123 -6.15 4.72 -9.56
CA ARG A 123 -5.53 3.40 -9.42
C ARG A 123 -6.30 2.54 -8.43
N LEU A 124 -6.11 1.23 -8.49
CA LEU A 124 -6.77 0.26 -7.60
C LEU A 124 -5.95 -0.05 -6.34
N GLY A 125 -4.64 0.16 -6.39
CA GLY A 125 -3.77 -0.21 -5.29
C GLY A 125 -2.33 0.27 -5.43
N SER A 126 -1.53 -0.08 -4.44
CA SER A 126 -0.09 -0.09 -4.53
C SER A 126 0.48 -1.34 -3.89
N TYR A 127 1.59 -1.85 -4.42
CA TYR A 127 2.14 -3.13 -3.98
C TYR A 127 3.66 -3.12 -3.88
N TYR A 128 4.18 -4.06 -3.10
CA TYR A 128 5.62 -4.33 -3.05
C TYR A 128 5.88 -5.80 -2.67
N PRO A 129 6.80 -6.49 -3.36
CA PRO A 129 7.13 -7.87 -3.02
C PRO A 129 8.09 -7.95 -1.83
N THR A 130 7.97 -9.01 -1.04
CA THR A 130 8.92 -9.37 0.01
C THR A 130 9.08 -10.88 0.06
N ARG A 131 10.18 -11.35 0.65
CA ARG A 131 10.44 -12.78 0.85
C ARG A 131 10.51 -13.08 2.34
N ILE A 132 9.83 -14.16 2.76
CA ILE A 132 9.86 -14.66 4.14
C ILE A 132 10.26 -16.14 4.07
N GLY A 133 11.48 -16.46 4.51
CA GLY A 133 12.06 -17.79 4.29
C GLY A 133 12.07 -18.16 2.80
N THR A 134 11.35 -19.22 2.45
CA THR A 134 11.20 -19.69 1.06
C THR A 134 9.97 -19.15 0.34
N LYS A 135 9.10 -18.39 1.02
CA LYS A 135 7.83 -17.91 0.48
C LYS A 135 7.94 -16.52 -0.13
N SER A 136 7.41 -16.37 -1.33
CA SER A 136 7.17 -15.08 -1.97
C SER A 136 5.86 -14.48 -1.44
N VAL A 137 5.92 -13.22 -0.99
CA VAL A 137 4.78 -12.51 -0.41
C VAL A 137 4.57 -11.21 -1.16
N LEU A 138 3.34 -10.93 -1.56
CA LEU A 138 2.95 -9.66 -2.17
C LEU A 138 2.20 -8.82 -1.14
N CYS A 139 2.79 -7.72 -0.71
CA CYS A 139 2.15 -6.74 0.16
C CYS A 139 1.39 -5.74 -0.70
N VAL A 140 0.10 -5.52 -0.40
CA VAL A 140 -0.77 -4.63 -1.17
C VAL A 140 -1.53 -3.71 -0.22
N LYS A 141 -1.56 -2.43 -0.55
CA LYS A 141 -2.58 -1.52 -0.04
C LYS A 141 -3.59 -1.26 -1.15
N SER A 142 -4.84 -1.58 -0.88
CA SER A 142 -5.97 -1.25 -1.72
C SER A 142 -6.33 0.23 -1.61
N GLU A 143 -6.76 0.83 -2.71
CA GLU A 143 -7.33 2.20 -2.73
C GLU A 143 -8.88 2.19 -2.80
N LEU A 144 -9.49 0.99 -2.84
CA LEU A 144 -10.94 0.79 -3.00
C LEU A 144 -11.73 1.12 -1.72
#